data_AF-A0A7K0SE45-F1
#
_entry.id   AF-A0A7K0SE45-F1
#
_cell.length_a   1.000
_cell.length_b   1.000
_cell.length_c   1.000
_cell.angle_alpha   90.00
_cell.angle_beta   90.00
_cell.angle_gamma   90.00
#
_symmetry.space_group_name_H-M   'P 1'
#
loop_
_entity.id
_entity.type
_entity.pdbx_description
1 polymer ?
#
loop_
_entity_poly.entity_id
_entity_poly.type
_entity_poly.pdbx_seq_one_letter_code
_entity_poly.pdbx_strand_id
1 'polypeptide(L)'
;MSKELEPLADPGLPEHIHRKADIDPIAAKRAERQVAVLFSLSAVGTLLFIYSFFFVSEDLFIFVPIMGSTNAQQLGIGIGMAASLLFIGFGAVHWAKTLMPDQEVIAERHELKSDPKDREEFVKTAKEGAQAAGLGRRPLIKRSLAAAAGLAGLPAVLLLRDLGPLPGNALNETSWKSGTRLVTDPGDRPIKPSDLEVGAVAQVMPELAPGKKRTLEDIAKDAVLLIRLRPSEFQLDAERLS
;
A
#
# COMPACT_ATOMS: atom_id res chain seq x y z
N MET A 1 29.42 24.81 -44.14
CA MET A 1 30.07 23.55 -43.68
C MET A 1 30.18 23.61 -42.17
N SER A 2 29.17 23.08 -41.48
CA SER A 2 29.18 22.89 -40.03
C SER A 2 30.24 21.86 -39.69
N LYS A 3 31.20 22.23 -38.83
CA LYS A 3 32.14 21.28 -38.22
C LYS A 3 31.32 20.34 -37.34
N GLU A 4 31.01 19.16 -37.85
CA GLU A 4 30.55 18.06 -37.00
C GLU A 4 31.70 17.72 -36.05
N LEU A 5 31.46 17.88 -34.76
CA LEU A 5 32.39 17.44 -33.72
C LEU A 5 32.44 15.92 -33.81
N GLU A 6 33.62 15.36 -34.07
CA GLU A 6 33.84 13.92 -34.05
C GLU A 6 33.31 13.36 -32.72
N PRO A 7 32.54 12.25 -32.73
CA PRO A 7 32.09 11.62 -31.51
C PRO A 7 33.31 11.32 -30.64
N LEU A 8 33.27 11.76 -29.38
CA LEU A 8 34.30 11.41 -28.39
C LEU A 8 34.48 9.88 -28.43
N ALA A 9 35.70 9.43 -28.71
CA ALA A 9 36.02 8.02 -28.75
C ALA A 9 35.71 7.38 -27.39
N ASP A 10 35.10 6.19 -27.41
CA ASP A 10 34.80 5.44 -26.20
C ASP A 10 36.12 5.22 -25.43
N PRO A 11 36.26 5.75 -24.19
CA PRO A 11 37.47 5.58 -23.41
C PRO A 11 37.73 4.13 -22.98
N GLY A 12 36.80 3.21 -23.23
CA GLY A 12 36.91 1.80 -22.86
C GLY A 12 36.71 1.58 -21.36
N LEU A 13 36.95 0.36 -20.90
CA LEU A 13 36.90 0.05 -19.47
C LEU A 13 38.14 0.63 -18.76
N PRO A 14 37.98 1.23 -17.57
CA PRO A 14 39.12 1.62 -16.74
C PRO A 14 39.95 0.39 -16.35
N GLU A 15 41.23 0.60 -16.03
CA GLU A 15 42.10 -0.46 -15.54
C GLU A 15 41.53 -1.06 -14.24
N HIS A 16 41.40 -2.39 -14.21
CA HIS A 16 40.86 -3.12 -13.07
C HIS A 16 41.77 -2.95 -11.83
N ILE A 17 41.20 -2.44 -10.74
CA ILE A 17 41.97 -2.18 -9.51
C ILE A 17 41.83 -3.38 -8.56
N HIS A 18 42.90 -4.15 -8.44
CA HIS A 18 42.95 -5.29 -7.52
C HIS A 18 42.85 -4.86 -6.05
N ARG A 19 42.04 -5.58 -5.26
CA ARG A 19 41.89 -5.33 -3.83
C ARG A 19 43.01 -6.01 -3.05
N LYS A 20 43.25 -5.56 -1.82
CA LYS A 20 44.25 -6.17 -0.93
C LYS A 20 43.97 -7.65 -0.65
N ALA A 21 42.69 -8.05 -0.64
CA ALA A 21 42.31 -9.44 -0.43
C ALA A 21 42.63 -10.35 -1.63
N ASP A 22 42.77 -9.78 -2.84
CA ASP A 22 43.12 -10.54 -4.05
C ASP A 22 44.63 -10.85 -4.12
N ILE A 23 45.45 -10.08 -3.39
CA ILE A 23 46.92 -10.17 -3.41
C ILE A 23 47.47 -10.84 -2.13
N ASP A 24 46.91 -10.51 -0.96
CA ASP A 24 47.38 -11.00 0.35
C ASP A 24 46.40 -12.02 0.96
N PRO A 25 46.81 -13.31 1.12
CA PRO A 25 45.96 -14.34 1.71
C PRO A 25 45.59 -14.07 3.18
N ILE A 26 46.40 -13.29 3.92
CA ILE A 26 46.10 -12.92 5.31
C ILE A 26 44.94 -11.91 5.34
N ALA A 27 44.95 -10.94 4.42
CA ALA A 27 43.88 -9.97 4.27
C ALA A 27 42.57 -10.65 3.87
N ALA A 28 42.61 -11.61 2.94
CA ALA A 28 41.44 -12.41 2.54
C ALA A 28 40.84 -13.17 3.74
N LYS A 29 41.67 -13.89 4.51
CA LYS A 29 41.22 -14.64 5.69
C LYS A 29 40.62 -13.76 6.79
N ARG A 30 41.10 -12.52 6.92
CA ARG A 30 40.51 -11.53 7.83
C ARG A 30 39.12 -11.09 7.35
N ALA A 31 38.98 -10.79 6.06
CA ALA A 31 37.69 -10.41 5.47
C ALA A 31 36.67 -11.55 5.59
N GLU A 32 37.08 -12.79 5.33
CA GLU A 32 36.25 -14.00 5.50
C GLU A 32 35.69 -14.10 6.93
N ARG A 33 36.54 -13.94 7.95
CA ARG A 33 36.11 -13.95 9.35
C ARG A 33 35.11 -12.83 9.66
N GLN A 34 35.32 -11.63 9.12
CA GLN A 34 34.40 -10.51 9.31
C GLN A 34 33.02 -10.80 8.71
N VAL A 35 32.97 -11.34 7.49
CA VAL A 35 31.74 -11.78 6.83
C VAL A 35 31.04 -12.87 7.67
N ALA A 36 31.79 -13.88 8.12
CA ALA A 36 31.25 -14.96 8.93
C ALA A 36 30.66 -14.48 10.26
N VAL A 37 31.31 -13.52 10.93
CA VAL A 37 30.79 -12.89 12.16
C VAL A 37 29.49 -12.16 11.88
N LEU A 38 29.39 -11.40 10.78
CA LEU A 38 28.17 -10.69 10.41
C LEU A 38 27.01 -11.67 10.14
N PHE A 39 27.24 -12.72 9.37
CA PHE A 39 26.20 -13.74 9.15
C PHE A 39 25.81 -14.49 10.44
N SER A 40 26.77 -14.72 11.34
CA SER A 40 26.47 -15.31 12.64
C SER A 40 25.60 -14.40 13.52
N LEU A 41 25.88 -13.09 13.54
CA LEU A 41 25.06 -12.10 14.24
C LEU A 41 23.64 -12.04 13.66
N SER A 42 23.49 -12.14 12.34
CA SER A 42 22.18 -12.26 11.70
C SER A 42 21.42 -13.50 12.18
N ALA A 43 22.08 -14.66 12.19
CA ALA A 43 21.47 -15.90 12.68
C ALA A 43 21.02 -15.79 14.13
N VAL A 44 21.83 -15.18 15.00
CA VAL A 44 21.46 -14.90 16.40
C VAL A 44 20.25 -13.96 16.49
N GLY A 45 20.18 -12.93 15.66
CA GLY A 45 19.01 -12.05 15.56
C GLY A 45 17.73 -12.82 15.19
N THR A 46 17.81 -13.72 14.22
CA THR A 46 16.68 -14.58 13.82
C THR A 46 16.26 -15.51 14.97
N LEU A 47 17.21 -16.10 15.68
CA LEU A 47 16.92 -16.93 16.85
C LEU A 47 16.24 -16.11 17.96
N LEU A 48 16.69 -14.88 18.20
CA LEU A 48 16.07 -13.96 19.15
C LEU A 48 14.62 -13.64 18.76
N PHE A 49 14.37 -13.39 17.47
CA PHE A 49 13.02 -13.17 16.95
C PHE A 49 12.11 -14.38 17.23
N ILE A 50 12.54 -15.59 16.86
CA ILE A 50 11.76 -16.82 17.05
C ILE A 50 11.51 -17.06 18.54
N TYR A 51 12.54 -16.91 19.36
CA TYR A 51 12.42 -17.08 20.81
C TYR A 51 11.43 -16.09 21.41
N SER A 52 11.55 -14.81 21.04
CA SER A 52 10.65 -13.76 21.51
C SER A 52 9.22 -14.05 21.09
N PHE A 53 9.00 -14.45 19.84
CA PHE A 53 7.66 -14.71 19.31
C PHE A 53 6.93 -15.84 20.05
N PHE A 54 7.60 -16.96 20.33
CA PHE A 54 6.94 -18.14 20.90
C PHE A 54 7.04 -18.28 22.43
N PHE A 55 8.12 -17.78 23.05
CA PHE A 55 8.44 -18.10 24.44
C PHE A 55 8.32 -16.91 25.39
N VAL A 56 8.18 -15.68 24.89
CA VAL A 56 7.99 -14.49 25.74
C VAL A 56 6.50 -14.17 25.85
N SER A 57 6.02 -13.95 27.08
CA SER A 57 4.61 -13.67 27.36
C SER A 57 4.17 -12.29 26.85
N GLU A 58 2.96 -12.22 26.31
CA GLU A 58 2.32 -10.99 25.81
C GLU A 58 2.11 -9.93 26.90
N ASP A 59 1.94 -10.36 28.17
CA ASP A 59 1.70 -9.45 29.30
C ASP A 59 3.00 -9.03 30.04
N LEU A 60 4.17 -9.41 29.53
CA LEU A 60 5.45 -9.05 30.16
C LEU A 60 5.90 -7.66 29.73
N PHE A 61 5.90 -6.72 30.68
CA PHE A 61 6.42 -5.37 30.48
C PHE A 61 7.74 -5.19 31.23
N ILE A 62 8.73 -4.64 30.53
CA ILE A 62 10.04 -4.28 31.09
C ILE A 62 10.23 -2.77 31.01
N PHE A 63 10.94 -2.23 32.00
CA PHE A 63 11.31 -0.82 31.98
C PHE A 63 12.61 -0.64 31.19
N VAL A 64 12.53 0.07 30.07
CA VAL A 64 13.69 0.45 29.27
C VAL A 64 13.93 1.95 29.45
N PRO A 65 15.12 2.39 29.91
CA PRO A 65 15.44 3.81 29.98
C PRO A 65 15.17 4.49 28.63
N ILE A 66 14.57 5.70 28.65
CA ILE A 66 14.10 6.47 27.47
C ILE A 66 12.75 6.00 26.90
N MET A 67 12.43 4.70 26.89
CA MET A 67 11.16 4.19 26.33
C MET A 67 10.07 3.95 27.37
N GLY A 68 10.41 3.89 28.66
CA GLY A 68 9.45 3.63 29.73
C GLY A 68 9.02 2.16 29.78
N SER A 69 7.77 1.91 30.17
CA SER A 69 7.19 0.56 30.23
C SER A 69 6.93 0.04 28.82
N THR A 70 7.72 -0.95 28.38
CA THR A 70 7.69 -1.49 27.03
C THR A 70 7.39 -2.99 27.08
N ASN A 71 6.59 -3.47 26.13
CA ASN A 71 6.30 -4.88 25.99
C ASN A 71 7.57 -5.66 25.57
N ALA A 72 7.98 -6.62 26.40
CA ALA A 72 9.22 -7.36 26.21
C ALA A 72 9.20 -8.23 24.94
N GLN A 73 8.05 -8.84 24.63
CA GLN A 73 7.88 -9.68 23.45
C GLN A 73 8.04 -8.87 22.17
N GLN A 74 7.32 -7.76 22.04
CA GLN A 74 7.38 -6.90 20.85
C GLN A 74 8.76 -6.27 20.65
N LEU A 75 9.42 -5.90 21.75
CA LEU A 75 10.79 -5.40 21.69
C LEU A 75 11.77 -6.47 21.20
N GLY A 76 11.67 -7.70 21.72
CA GLY A 76 12.51 -8.81 21.30
C GLY A 76 12.28 -9.23 19.84
N ILE A 77 11.03 -9.24 19.39
CA ILE A 77 10.65 -9.44 17.99
C ILE A 77 11.27 -8.35 17.12
N GLY A 78 11.08 -7.08 17.47
CA GLY A 78 11.58 -5.94 16.71
C GLY A 78 13.10 -5.92 16.59
N ILE A 79 13.81 -6.08 17.71
CA ILE A 79 15.28 -6.11 17.74
C ILE A 79 15.83 -7.34 17.02
N GLY A 80 15.24 -8.51 17.25
CA GLY A 80 15.65 -9.75 16.57
C GLY A 80 15.53 -9.64 15.05
N MET A 81 14.40 -9.13 14.56
CA MET A 81 14.17 -8.90 13.14
C MET A 81 15.13 -7.85 12.56
N ALA A 82 15.31 -6.72 13.26
CA ALA A 82 16.22 -5.67 12.82
C ALA A 82 17.67 -6.18 12.73
N ALA A 83 18.16 -6.87 13.77
CA ALA A 83 19.51 -7.43 13.80
C ALA A 83 19.70 -8.48 12.69
N SER A 84 18.73 -9.39 12.53
CA SER A 84 18.74 -10.41 11.48
C SER A 84 18.96 -9.80 10.09
N LEU A 85 18.11 -8.85 9.70
CA LEU A 85 18.13 -8.25 8.38
C LEU A 85 19.31 -7.29 8.18
N LEU A 86 19.70 -6.55 9.22
CA LEU A 86 20.82 -5.62 9.14
C LEU A 86 22.14 -6.37 8.92
N PHE A 87 22.41 -7.39 9.74
CA PHE A 87 23.69 -8.09 9.69
C PHE A 87 23.82 -9.01 8.47
N ILE A 88 22.72 -9.57 7.94
CA ILE A 88 22.78 -10.30 6.67
C ILE A 88 23.06 -9.36 5.50
N GLY A 89 22.44 -8.16 5.49
CA GLY A 89 22.73 -7.14 4.49
C GLY A 89 24.18 -6.65 4.55
N PHE A 90 24.67 -6.31 5.74
CA PHE A 90 26.07 -5.93 5.94
C PHE A 90 27.05 -7.04 5.57
N GLY A 91 26.76 -8.29 5.96
CA GLY A 91 27.55 -9.46 5.59
C GLY A 91 27.63 -9.64 4.08
N ALA A 92 26.50 -9.55 3.38
CA ALA A 92 26.43 -9.70 1.93
C ALA A 92 27.19 -8.59 1.20
N VAL A 93 27.03 -7.33 1.60
CA VAL A 93 27.75 -6.20 1.00
C VAL A 93 29.25 -6.29 1.28
N HIS A 94 29.65 -6.63 2.50
CA HIS A 94 31.06 -6.79 2.86
C HIS A 94 31.70 -7.94 2.08
N TRP A 95 31.00 -9.07 1.94
CA TRP A 95 31.44 -10.20 1.12
C TRP A 95 31.62 -9.82 -0.34
N ALA A 96 30.61 -9.17 -0.94
CA ALA A 96 30.67 -8.71 -2.32
C ALA A 96 31.86 -7.75 -2.57
N LYS A 97 32.09 -6.82 -1.65
CA LYS A 97 33.16 -5.83 -1.78
C LYS A 97 34.56 -6.39 -1.57
N THR A 98 34.73 -7.43 -0.76
CA THR A 98 36.07 -7.85 -0.28
C THR A 98 36.54 -9.19 -0.82
N LEU A 99 35.65 -10.08 -1.25
CA LEU A 99 36.01 -11.45 -1.65
C LEU A 99 35.42 -11.88 -2.99
N MET A 100 34.30 -11.30 -3.41
CA MET A 100 33.66 -11.68 -4.69
C MET A 100 34.43 -11.08 -5.88
N PRO A 101 34.63 -11.82 -6.99
CA PRO A 101 35.28 -11.29 -8.19
C PRO A 101 34.54 -10.04 -8.72
N ASP A 102 35.28 -8.97 -8.96
CA ASP A 102 34.78 -7.65 -9.37
C ASP A 102 35.28 -7.25 -10.76
N GLN A 103 35.26 -8.21 -11.70
CA GLN A 103 35.70 -7.98 -13.07
C GLN A 103 34.69 -7.13 -13.86
N GLU A 104 35.18 -6.11 -14.54
CA GLU A 104 34.39 -5.28 -15.44
C GLU A 104 34.10 -6.05 -16.74
N VAL A 105 32.83 -6.32 -16.99
CA VAL A 105 32.37 -7.02 -18.20
C VAL A 105 31.49 -6.07 -19.03
N ILE A 106 31.84 -5.91 -20.30
CA ILE A 106 31.00 -5.17 -21.25
C ILE A 106 29.88 -6.12 -21.70
N ALA A 107 28.64 -5.73 -21.41
CA ALA A 107 27.46 -6.31 -22.02
C ALA A 107 26.92 -5.32 -23.04
N GLU A 108 27.15 -5.58 -24.33
CA GLU A 108 26.57 -4.75 -25.38
C GLU A 108 25.04 -4.82 -25.32
N ARG A 109 24.41 -3.64 -25.37
CA ARG A 109 22.95 -3.56 -25.42
C ARG A 109 22.50 -4.07 -26.78
N HIS A 110 22.08 -5.32 -26.84
CA HIS A 110 21.38 -5.83 -28.01
C HIS A 110 20.05 -5.10 -28.15
N GLU A 111 19.65 -4.77 -29.38
CA GLU A 111 18.27 -4.34 -29.62
C GLU A 111 17.34 -5.47 -29.15
N LEU A 112 16.31 -5.12 -28.36
CA LEU A 112 15.26 -6.05 -27.93
C LEU A 112 14.29 -6.35 -29.09
N LYS A 113 14.84 -6.73 -30.24
CA LYS A 113 14.14 -7.06 -31.47
C LYS A 113 14.65 -8.41 -31.94
N SER A 114 13.73 -9.39 -32.00
CA SER A 114 14.02 -10.68 -32.60
C SER A 114 14.42 -10.51 -34.07
N ASP A 115 15.29 -11.40 -34.55
CA ASP A 115 15.74 -11.42 -35.94
C ASP A 115 14.52 -11.43 -36.88
N PRO A 116 14.54 -10.68 -38.00
CA PRO A 116 13.43 -10.67 -38.96
C PRO A 116 12.99 -12.08 -39.37
N LYS A 117 13.92 -13.02 -39.54
CA LYS A 117 13.63 -14.39 -39.92
C LYS A 117 12.83 -15.13 -38.84
N ASP A 118 13.24 -15.02 -37.58
CA ASP A 118 12.57 -15.66 -36.45
C ASP A 118 11.14 -15.14 -36.28
N ARG A 119 10.94 -13.84 -36.53
CA ARG A 119 9.60 -13.22 -36.48
C ARG A 119 8.70 -13.71 -37.60
N GLU A 120 9.23 -13.79 -38.82
CA GLU A 120 8.49 -14.31 -39.97
C GLU A 120 8.12 -15.78 -39.77
N GLU A 121 9.06 -16.59 -39.28
CA GLU A 121 8.85 -18.00 -38.96
C GLU A 121 7.80 -18.16 -37.86
N PHE A 122 7.90 -17.40 -36.77
CA PHE A 122 6.89 -17.41 -35.70
C PHE A 122 5.49 -17.05 -36.21
N VAL A 123 5.36 -16.00 -37.02
CA VAL A 123 4.08 -15.58 -37.60
C VAL A 123 3.53 -16.67 -38.52
N LYS A 124 4.39 -17.34 -39.31
CA LYS A 124 4.00 -18.45 -40.18
C LYS A 124 3.49 -19.62 -39.35
N THR A 125 4.25 -20.09 -38.37
CA THR A 125 3.85 -21.21 -37.49
C THR A 125 2.57 -20.88 -36.71
N ALA A 126 2.42 -19.66 -36.19
CA ALA A 126 1.21 -19.24 -35.50
C ALA A 126 -0.02 -19.24 -36.43
N LYS A 127 0.14 -18.77 -37.68
CA LYS A 127 -0.92 -18.82 -38.70
C LYS A 127 -1.27 -20.24 -39.11
N GLU A 128 -0.28 -21.11 -39.30
CA GLU A 128 -0.48 -22.52 -39.61
C GLU A 128 -1.23 -23.23 -38.48
N GLY A 129 -0.84 -23.01 -37.22
CA GLY A 129 -1.54 -23.53 -36.04
C GLY A 129 -2.98 -23.01 -35.93
N ALA A 130 -3.20 -21.71 -36.16
CA ALA A 130 -4.54 -21.13 -36.17
C ALA A 130 -5.43 -21.70 -37.31
N GLN A 131 -4.86 -21.97 -38.48
CA GLN A 131 -5.56 -22.62 -39.59
C GLN A 131 -5.87 -24.08 -39.28
N ALA A 132 -4.91 -24.83 -38.73
CA ALA A 132 -5.06 -26.22 -38.32
C ALA A 132 -6.15 -26.40 -37.24
N ALA A 133 -6.24 -25.45 -36.30
CA ALA A 133 -7.30 -25.42 -35.29
C ALA A 133 -8.71 -25.29 -35.91
N GLY A 134 -8.84 -24.76 -37.12
CA GLY A 134 -10.09 -24.74 -37.89
C GLY A 134 -11.21 -23.92 -37.26
N LEU A 135 -10.93 -23.12 -36.21
CA LEU A 135 -11.92 -22.35 -35.45
C LEU A 135 -12.68 -21.33 -36.32
N GLY A 136 -12.06 -20.82 -37.38
CA GLY A 136 -12.72 -19.94 -38.36
C GLY A 136 -13.84 -20.62 -39.15
N ARG A 137 -13.76 -21.94 -39.37
CA ARG A 137 -14.74 -22.73 -40.14
C ARG A 137 -15.75 -23.46 -39.25
N ARG A 138 -15.58 -23.41 -37.93
CA ARG A 138 -16.42 -24.08 -36.93
C ARG A 138 -17.13 -23.05 -36.03
N PRO A 139 -18.14 -22.33 -36.54
CA PRO A 139 -18.76 -21.21 -35.83
C PRO A 139 -19.45 -21.62 -34.53
N LEU A 140 -19.98 -22.84 -34.45
CA LEU A 140 -20.62 -23.35 -33.23
C LEU A 140 -19.61 -23.48 -32.08
N ILE A 141 -18.44 -24.09 -32.34
CA ILE A 141 -17.37 -24.25 -31.33
C ILE A 141 -16.83 -22.89 -30.88
N LYS A 142 -16.59 -21.97 -31.84
CA LYS A 142 -16.13 -20.62 -31.50
C LYS A 142 -17.13 -19.87 -30.60
N ARG A 143 -18.43 -19.95 -30.94
CA ARG A 143 -19.51 -19.29 -30.19
C ARG A 143 -19.70 -19.93 -28.82
N SER A 144 -19.69 -21.26 -28.73
CA SER A 144 -19.83 -21.95 -27.44
C SER A 144 -18.62 -21.73 -26.54
N LEU A 145 -17.40 -21.69 -27.08
CA LEU A 145 -16.19 -21.34 -26.33
C LEU A 145 -16.26 -19.90 -25.80
N ALA A 146 -16.67 -18.93 -26.63
CA ALA A 146 -16.83 -17.55 -26.21
C ALA A 146 -17.91 -17.42 -25.12
N ALA A 147 -19.04 -18.12 -25.26
CA ALA A 147 -20.09 -18.14 -24.25
C ALA A 147 -19.60 -18.76 -22.93
N ALA A 148 -18.92 -19.91 -23.00
CA ALA A 148 -18.38 -20.59 -21.82
C ALA A 148 -17.32 -19.73 -21.10
N ALA A 149 -16.39 -19.10 -21.84
CA ALA A 149 -15.39 -18.21 -21.27
C ALA A 149 -16.02 -16.95 -20.66
N GLY A 150 -17.04 -16.38 -21.31
CA GLY A 150 -17.80 -15.25 -20.77
C GLY A 150 -18.53 -15.60 -19.46
N LEU A 151 -19.21 -16.75 -19.44
CA LEU A 151 -19.88 -17.25 -18.23
C LEU A 151 -18.88 -17.58 -17.11
N ALA A 152 -17.71 -18.14 -17.44
CA ALA A 152 -16.66 -18.43 -16.47
C ALA A 152 -16.07 -17.16 -15.82
N GLY A 153 -16.18 -16.01 -16.47
CA GLY A 153 -15.81 -14.70 -15.90
C GLY A 153 -16.86 -14.10 -14.96
N LEU A 154 -18.12 -14.52 -15.03
CA LEU A 154 -19.20 -13.96 -14.21
C LEU A 154 -18.99 -14.11 -12.69
N PRO A 155 -18.48 -15.24 -12.16
CA PRO A 155 -18.18 -15.36 -10.74
C PRO A 155 -17.32 -14.22 -10.20
N ALA A 156 -16.33 -13.73 -10.96
CA ALA A 156 -15.47 -12.62 -10.52
C ALA A 156 -16.26 -11.32 -10.27
N VAL A 157 -17.32 -11.07 -11.04
CA VAL A 157 -18.21 -9.92 -10.84
C VAL A 157 -19.22 -10.19 -9.73
N LEU A 158 -19.77 -11.41 -9.66
CA LEU A 158 -20.76 -11.79 -8.65
C LEU A 158 -20.18 -11.79 -7.24
N LEU A 159 -18.92 -12.20 -7.07
CA LEU A 159 -18.21 -12.15 -5.80
C LEU A 159 -18.05 -10.73 -5.25
N LEU A 160 -18.14 -9.69 -6.09
CA LEU A 160 -18.19 -8.30 -5.59
C LEU A 160 -19.44 -8.03 -4.74
N ARG A 161 -20.50 -8.81 -4.90
CA ARG A 161 -21.71 -8.73 -4.06
C ARG A 161 -21.44 -9.19 -2.62
N ASP A 162 -20.43 -10.02 -2.39
CA ASP A 162 -20.07 -10.50 -1.06
C ASP A 162 -19.31 -9.43 -0.24
N LEU A 163 -18.89 -8.32 -0.87
CA LEU A 163 -18.23 -7.20 -0.20
C LEU A 163 -19.18 -6.37 0.68
N GLY A 164 -20.48 -6.63 0.65
CA GLY A 164 -21.44 -6.04 1.58
C GLY A 164 -22.84 -5.88 1.02
N PRO A 165 -23.81 -5.51 1.88
CA PRO A 165 -25.16 -5.21 1.43
C PRO A 165 -25.16 -4.01 0.49
N LEU A 166 -26.03 -4.04 -0.52
CA LEU A 166 -26.23 -2.89 -1.40
C LEU A 166 -26.81 -1.72 -0.58
N PRO A 167 -26.27 -0.49 -0.70
CA PRO A 167 -26.67 0.63 0.15
C PRO A 167 -28.09 1.15 -0.11
N GLY A 168 -28.75 0.70 -1.19
CA GLY A 168 -30.11 1.11 -1.53
C GLY A 168 -30.24 2.63 -1.56
N ASN A 169 -31.27 3.17 -0.88
CA ASN A 169 -31.48 4.61 -0.75
C ASN A 169 -30.89 5.22 0.53
N ALA A 170 -30.16 4.44 1.34
CA ALA A 170 -29.72 4.88 2.67
C ALA A 170 -28.78 6.09 2.65
N LEU A 171 -28.15 6.40 1.52
CA LEU A 171 -27.27 7.55 1.34
C LEU A 171 -28.02 8.86 1.07
N ASN A 172 -29.30 8.80 0.68
CA ASN A 172 -30.12 9.96 0.33
C ASN A 172 -31.12 10.33 1.43
N GLU A 173 -31.19 9.53 2.50
CA GLU A 173 -32.14 9.71 3.60
C GLU A 173 -31.40 10.05 4.89
N THR A 174 -31.98 10.98 5.64
CA THR A 174 -31.55 11.39 6.97
C THR A 174 -32.74 11.30 7.93
N SER A 175 -32.53 11.49 9.23
CA SER A 175 -33.65 11.54 10.19
C SER A 175 -34.43 12.85 10.13
N TRP A 176 -33.98 13.84 9.35
CA TRP A 176 -34.64 15.14 9.23
C TRP A 176 -36.02 15.03 8.58
N LYS A 177 -37.02 15.60 9.26
CA LYS A 177 -38.37 15.80 8.73
C LYS A 177 -38.82 17.22 9.01
N SER A 178 -39.68 17.75 8.14
CA SER A 178 -40.28 19.06 8.36
C SER A 178 -41.01 19.09 9.71
N GLY A 179 -40.76 20.14 10.50
CA GLY A 179 -41.35 20.32 11.83
C GLY A 179 -40.63 19.59 12.98
N THR A 180 -39.50 18.92 12.73
CA THR A 180 -38.72 18.25 13.79
C THR A 180 -37.98 19.29 14.65
N ARG A 181 -37.93 19.07 15.98
CA ARG A 181 -37.22 19.97 16.90
C ARG A 181 -35.72 19.76 16.84
N LEU A 182 -34.97 20.83 17.13
CA LEU A 182 -33.51 20.79 17.26
C LEU A 182 -33.14 20.40 18.69
N VAL A 183 -32.30 19.38 18.83
CA VAL A 183 -31.83 18.87 20.12
C VAL A 183 -30.31 18.92 20.24
N THR A 184 -29.81 18.99 21.48
CA THR A 184 -28.37 18.97 21.77
C THR A 184 -27.77 17.57 21.66
N ASP A 185 -26.50 17.51 21.28
CA ASP A 185 -25.66 16.32 21.37
C ASP A 185 -24.54 16.51 22.39
N PRO A 186 -24.36 15.61 23.38
CA PRO A 186 -25.26 14.51 23.77
C PRO A 186 -26.48 14.98 24.57
N GLY A 187 -27.49 14.11 24.70
CA GLY A 187 -28.56 14.24 25.69
C GLY A 187 -29.94 14.65 25.18
N ASP A 188 -30.12 14.83 23.87
CA ASP A 188 -31.42 15.06 23.19
C ASP A 188 -32.29 16.16 23.83
N ARG A 189 -31.68 17.17 24.47
CA ARG A 189 -32.40 18.30 25.07
C ARG A 189 -32.86 19.25 23.98
N PRO A 190 -34.17 19.57 23.87
CA PRO A 190 -34.64 20.57 22.92
C PRO A 190 -34.03 21.94 23.18
N ILE A 191 -33.58 22.60 22.11
CA ILE A 191 -32.98 23.93 22.17
C ILE A 191 -34.05 24.99 21.96
N LYS A 192 -34.09 25.97 22.85
CA LYS A 192 -34.92 27.17 22.66
C LYS A 192 -34.09 28.26 21.99
N PRO A 193 -34.71 29.20 21.24
CA PRO A 193 -34.00 30.36 20.71
C PRO A 193 -33.28 31.16 21.79
N SER A 194 -33.82 31.25 23.01
CA SER A 194 -33.19 31.93 24.15
C SER A 194 -31.89 31.29 24.63
N ASP A 195 -31.62 30.03 24.26
CA ASP A 195 -30.44 29.28 24.73
C ASP A 195 -29.18 29.64 23.93
N LEU A 196 -29.32 30.38 22.82
CA LEU A 196 -28.21 30.80 21.97
C LEU A 196 -28.00 32.32 22.04
N GLU A 197 -26.82 32.72 22.45
CA GLU A 197 -26.36 34.10 22.31
C GLU A 197 -25.99 34.41 20.86
N VAL A 198 -25.96 35.70 20.51
CA VAL A 198 -25.59 36.11 19.16
C VAL A 198 -24.09 35.90 18.94
N GLY A 199 -23.74 35.17 17.88
CA GLY A 199 -22.40 34.67 17.60
C GLY A 199 -22.15 33.25 18.13
N ALA A 200 -23.09 32.67 18.89
CA ALA A 200 -22.96 31.31 19.38
C ALA A 200 -23.19 30.29 18.25
N VAL A 201 -22.47 29.18 18.35
CA VAL A 201 -22.61 28.00 17.49
C VAL A 201 -22.93 26.80 18.39
N ALA A 202 -23.96 26.05 18.03
CA ALA A 202 -24.28 24.78 18.68
C ALA A 202 -24.35 23.67 17.63
N GLN A 203 -23.77 22.51 17.97
CA GLN A 203 -24.02 21.28 17.23
C GLN A 203 -25.39 20.73 17.63
N VAL A 204 -26.24 20.51 16.64
CA VAL A 204 -27.63 20.10 16.85
C VAL A 204 -28.00 18.94 15.94
N MET A 205 -29.02 18.21 16.35
CA MET A 205 -29.58 17.07 15.62
C MET A 205 -31.12 17.13 15.62
N PRO A 206 -31.81 16.40 14.72
CA PRO A 206 -33.26 16.30 14.73
C PRO A 206 -33.72 15.41 15.89
N GLU A 207 -34.73 15.84 16.64
CA GLU A 207 -35.41 15.02 17.64
C GLU A 207 -35.90 13.69 17.03
N LEU A 208 -35.53 12.57 17.65
CA LEU A 208 -36.04 11.25 17.25
C LEU A 208 -37.37 10.94 17.94
N ALA A 209 -38.15 10.04 17.35
CA ALA A 209 -39.38 9.57 17.96
C ALA A 209 -39.11 8.94 19.34
N PRO A 210 -40.02 9.12 20.33
CA PRO A 210 -39.84 8.57 21.67
C PRO A 210 -39.52 7.08 21.66
N GLY A 211 -38.48 6.68 22.39
CA GLY A 211 -38.03 5.29 22.49
C GLY A 211 -37.09 4.82 21.38
N LYS A 212 -36.87 5.61 20.31
CA LYS A 212 -35.84 5.31 19.31
C LYS A 212 -34.47 5.72 19.86
N LYS A 213 -33.53 4.77 19.92
CA LYS A 213 -32.13 5.08 20.23
C LYS A 213 -31.43 5.57 18.98
N ARG A 214 -30.70 6.68 19.10
CA ARG A 214 -29.85 7.20 18.04
C ARG A 214 -28.65 6.27 17.83
N THR A 215 -28.40 5.87 16.59
CA THR A 215 -27.21 5.07 16.24
C THR A 215 -26.07 5.96 15.77
N LEU A 216 -24.87 5.40 15.63
CA LEU A 216 -23.72 6.14 15.10
C LEU A 216 -23.94 6.55 13.63
N GLU A 217 -24.67 5.75 12.86
CA GLU A 217 -25.05 6.06 11.48
C GLU A 217 -26.00 7.26 11.40
N ASP A 218 -26.95 7.37 12.33
CA ASP A 218 -27.84 8.53 12.43
C ASP A 218 -27.03 9.79 12.76
N ILE A 219 -26.11 9.71 13.74
CA ILE A 219 -25.23 10.84 14.12
C ILE A 219 -24.39 11.33 12.93
N ALA A 220 -23.83 10.40 12.16
CA ALA A 220 -22.97 10.72 11.02
C ALA A 220 -23.70 11.48 9.90
N LYS A 221 -25.02 11.31 9.77
CA LYS A 221 -25.83 11.94 8.72
C LYS A 221 -26.59 13.18 9.19
N ASP A 222 -26.96 13.21 10.46
CA ASP A 222 -27.93 14.17 10.98
C ASP A 222 -27.29 15.42 11.59
N ALA A 223 -26.00 15.40 11.91
CA ALA A 223 -25.32 16.49 12.61
C ALA A 223 -25.28 17.77 11.76
N VAL A 224 -25.80 18.87 12.33
CA VAL A 224 -25.74 20.21 11.72
C VAL A 224 -25.28 21.25 12.74
N LEU A 225 -24.79 22.38 12.25
CA LEU A 225 -24.44 23.53 13.09
C LEU A 225 -25.56 24.56 13.07
N LEU A 226 -26.09 24.86 14.25
CA LEU A 226 -27.00 25.98 14.47
C LEU A 226 -26.19 27.21 14.87
N ILE A 227 -26.18 28.22 14.00
CA ILE A 227 -25.44 29.47 14.19
C ILE A 227 -26.45 30.60 14.37
N ARG A 228 -26.33 31.35 15.47
CA ARG A 228 -27.16 32.55 15.67
C ARG A 228 -26.38 33.80 15.28
N LEU A 229 -26.87 34.53 14.29
CA LEU A 229 -26.26 35.78 13.81
C LEU A 229 -27.10 37.00 14.18
N ARG A 230 -26.52 38.20 14.08
CA ARG A 230 -27.30 39.45 14.15
C ARG A 230 -28.16 39.58 12.89
N PRO A 231 -29.39 40.10 12.97
CA PRO A 231 -30.21 40.40 11.80
C PRO A 231 -29.48 41.24 10.74
N SER A 232 -28.65 42.20 11.17
CA SER A 232 -27.87 43.08 10.27
C SER A 232 -26.73 42.39 9.53
N GLU A 233 -26.36 41.17 9.92
CA GLU A 233 -25.27 40.39 9.29
C GLU A 233 -25.78 39.44 8.21
N PHE A 234 -27.11 39.24 8.12
CA PHE A 234 -27.69 38.43 7.06
C PHE A 234 -27.63 39.16 5.72
N GLN A 235 -26.81 38.66 4.80
CA GLN A 235 -26.81 39.06 3.40
C GLN A 235 -27.78 38.15 2.62
N LEU A 236 -29.08 38.36 2.84
CA LEU A 236 -30.16 37.58 2.22
C LEU A 236 -31.06 38.49 1.39
N ASP A 237 -31.62 37.95 0.31
CA ASP A 237 -32.64 38.63 -0.49
C ASP A 237 -33.94 38.81 0.31
N ALA A 238 -34.77 39.79 -0.07
CA ALA A 238 -35.99 40.15 0.68
C ALA A 238 -36.97 38.97 0.86
N GLU A 239 -37.03 38.03 -0.09
CA GLU A 239 -37.87 36.83 0.00
C GLU A 239 -37.42 35.81 1.05
N ARG A 240 -36.14 35.84 1.46
CA ARG A 240 -35.59 34.94 2.49
C ARG A 240 -35.54 35.56 3.88
N LEU A 241 -35.86 36.86 3.99
CA LEU A 241 -35.95 37.61 5.24
C LEU A 241 -37.39 37.65 5.79
N SER A 242 -38.40 37.39 4.96
CA SER A 242 -39.83 37.33 5.33
C SER A 242 -40.23 35.99 5.92
#